data_AF-A0A1B9DSV0-F1
#
_entry.id   AF-A0A1B9DSV0-F1
#
_cell.length_a   1.000
_cell.length_b   1.000
_cell.length_c   1.000
_cell.angle_alpha   90.00
_cell.angle_beta   90.00
_cell.angle_gamma   90.00
#
_symmetry.space_group_name_H-M   'P 1'
#
loop_
_entity.id
_entity.type
_entity.pdbx_description
1 polymer ?
#
loop_
_entity_poly.entity_id
_entity_poly.type
_entity_poly.pdbx_seq_one_letter_code
_entity_poly.pdbx_strand_id
1 'polypeptide(L)'
;MNKILTVVIGLLLIALTSFTTEKTTSGFQETLQKTKMSFSMPKDFKETTIIPNNHMNYEYAIKHIEKNFEVRFAIRPLGDRMTAFYEKEKNKKTGEVNLSPNKSYQASFLAITMNVSGIMDKLPRTSTFPQKRLKLNLMPIGVQ
;
A
#
# COMPACT_ATOMS: atom_id res chain seq x y z
N MET A 1 -23.50 -12.95 49.91
CA MET A 1 -23.85 -13.16 48.48
C MET A 1 -23.49 -11.98 47.59
N ASN A 2 -23.71 -10.73 48.03
CA ASN A 2 -23.47 -9.53 47.20
C ASN A 2 -21.99 -9.27 46.84
N LYS A 3 -21.03 -9.61 47.71
CA LYS A 3 -19.60 -9.36 47.46
C LYS A 3 -19.02 -10.20 46.31
N ILE A 4 -19.44 -11.46 46.20
CA ILE A 4 -19.03 -12.35 45.10
C ILE A 4 -19.62 -11.86 43.78
N LEU A 5 -20.89 -11.44 43.80
CA LEU A 5 -21.55 -10.86 42.63
C LEU A 5 -20.82 -9.59 42.16
N THR A 6 -20.40 -8.71 43.08
CA THR A 6 -19.62 -7.51 42.74
C THR A 6 -18.27 -7.85 42.10
N VAL A 7 -17.57 -8.87 42.60
CA VAL A 7 -16.28 -9.31 42.01
C VAL A 7 -16.47 -9.89 40.61
N VAL A 8 -17.51 -10.70 40.41
CA VAL A 8 -17.83 -11.29 39.10
C VAL A 8 -18.21 -10.20 38.09
N ILE A 9 -19.01 -9.21 38.47
CA ILE A 9 -19.37 -8.08 37.62
C ILE A 9 -18.13 -7.23 37.30
N GLY A 10 -17.24 -7.02 38.28
CA GLY A 10 -15.98 -6.31 38.07
C GLY A 10 -15.06 -7.02 37.07
N LEU A 11 -14.91 -8.34 37.18
CA LEU A 11 -14.15 -9.15 36.21
C LEU A 11 -14.77 -9.11 34.81
N LEU A 12 -16.10 -9.14 34.72
CA LEU A 12 -16.83 -9.07 33.45
C LEU A 12 -16.61 -7.72 32.75
N LEU A 13 -16.62 -6.62 33.52
CA LEU A 13 -16.35 -5.27 33.01
C LEU A 13 -14.91 -5.12 32.50
N ILE A 14 -13.93 -5.72 33.17
CA ILE A 14 -12.51 -5.72 32.74
C ILE A 14 -12.32 -6.57 31.46
N ALA A 15 -13.03 -7.68 31.34
CA ALA A 15 -13.03 -8.49 30.12
C ALA A 15 -13.63 -7.75 28.93
N LEU A 16 -14.66 -6.92 29.14
CA LEU A 16 -15.31 -6.13 28.09
C LEU A 16 -14.45 -4.98 27.57
N THR A 17 -13.51 -4.45 28.36
CA THR A 17 -12.58 -3.39 27.90
C THR A 17 -11.31 -3.91 27.25
N SER A 18 -11.04 -5.22 27.34
CA SER A 18 -9.84 -5.85 26.76
C SER A 18 -9.89 -6.05 25.24
N PHE A 19 -11.03 -5.75 24.60
CA PHE A 19 -11.17 -5.77 23.15
C PHE A 19 -11.09 -4.37 22.55
N THR A 20 -9.99 -3.66 22.82
CA THR A 20 -9.54 -2.63 21.88
C THR A 20 -8.53 -3.28 20.95
N THR A 21 -9.02 -3.86 19.86
CA THR A 21 -8.15 -4.10 18.72
C THR A 21 -7.67 -2.73 18.31
N GLU A 22 -6.39 -2.40 18.57
CA GLU A 22 -5.72 -1.34 17.82
C GLU A 22 -5.94 -1.69 16.35
N LYS A 23 -6.92 -1.03 15.75
CA LYS A 23 -7.38 -1.35 14.41
C LYS A 23 -6.45 -0.67 13.41
N THR A 24 -5.16 -0.79 13.63
CA THR A 24 -4.18 -0.50 12.62
C THR A 24 -4.14 -1.71 11.70
N THR A 25 -4.40 -1.50 10.43
CA THR A 25 -3.55 -2.13 9.39
C THR A 25 -3.52 -3.65 9.24
N SER A 26 -4.49 -4.46 9.67
CA SER A 26 -4.37 -5.93 9.51
C SER A 26 -4.04 -6.37 8.08
N GLY A 27 -4.74 -5.83 7.07
CA GLY A 27 -4.47 -6.12 5.66
C GLY A 27 -3.16 -5.50 5.12
N PHE A 28 -2.74 -4.35 5.63
CA PHE A 28 -1.47 -3.73 5.22
C PHE A 28 -0.27 -4.50 5.79
N GLN A 29 -0.30 -4.85 7.08
CA GLN A 29 0.73 -5.67 7.73
C GLN A 29 0.81 -7.07 7.12
N GLU A 30 -0.33 -7.71 6.84
CA GLU A 30 -0.37 -8.98 6.13
C GLU A 30 0.30 -8.86 4.74
N THR A 31 -0.01 -7.79 4.01
CA THR A 31 0.61 -7.53 2.70
C THR A 31 2.12 -7.33 2.82
N LEU A 32 2.59 -6.58 3.82
CA LEU A 32 4.01 -6.40 4.10
C LEU A 32 4.70 -7.73 4.41
N GLN A 33 4.12 -8.55 5.29
CA GLN A 33 4.65 -9.88 5.63
C GLN A 33 4.74 -10.78 4.41
N LYS A 34 3.66 -10.88 3.62
CA LYS A 34 3.60 -11.68 2.40
C LYS A 34 4.67 -11.25 1.37
N THR A 35 4.93 -9.96 1.29
CA THR A 35 5.90 -9.37 0.35
C THR A 35 7.32 -9.26 0.92
N LYS A 36 7.53 -9.69 2.16
CA LYS A 36 8.80 -9.53 2.90
C LYS A 36 9.26 -8.08 2.97
N MET A 37 8.31 -7.15 3.04
CA MET A 37 8.55 -5.73 3.25
C MET A 37 8.42 -5.39 4.73
N SER A 38 9.09 -4.32 5.15
CA SER A 38 8.95 -3.74 6.47
C SER A 38 8.45 -2.30 6.36
N PHE A 39 7.73 -1.84 7.38
CA PHE A 39 7.29 -0.46 7.51
C PHE A 39 7.66 0.04 8.89
N SER A 40 8.24 1.25 8.93
CA SER A 40 8.49 1.99 10.16
C SER A 40 7.82 3.34 10.03
N MET A 41 6.97 3.68 10.99
CA MET A 41 6.29 4.97 11.02
C MET A 41 7.33 6.09 11.17
N PRO A 42 7.42 7.04 10.24
CA PRO A 42 8.31 8.18 10.40
C PRO A 42 7.91 9.04 11.60
N LYS A 43 8.90 9.70 12.20
CA LYS A 43 8.64 10.71 13.23
C LYS A 43 7.70 11.79 12.68
N ASP A 44 6.81 12.31 13.52
CA ASP A 44 5.87 13.40 13.18
C ASP A 44 4.77 12.98 12.18
N PHE A 45 4.57 11.68 11.99
CA PHE A 45 3.43 11.12 11.27
C PHE A 45 2.52 10.31 12.19
N LYS A 46 1.24 10.26 11.83
CA LYS A 46 0.25 9.38 12.43
C LYS A 46 -0.59 8.74 11.35
N GLU A 47 -1.13 7.57 11.67
CA GLU A 47 -2.13 6.91 10.84
C GLU A 47 -3.35 7.81 10.59
N THR A 48 -3.93 7.69 9.41
CA THR A 48 -5.17 8.38 9.06
C THR A 48 -6.07 7.47 8.22
N THR A 49 -7.36 7.79 8.18
CA THR A 49 -8.32 7.07 7.34
C THR A 49 -7.97 7.25 5.87
N ILE A 50 -8.05 6.17 5.10
CA ILE A 50 -7.92 6.22 3.64
C ILE A 50 -9.12 6.99 3.06
N ILE A 51 -8.82 8.05 2.32
CA ILE A 51 -9.82 8.76 1.52
C ILE A 51 -10.08 7.92 0.25
N PRO A 52 -11.31 7.42 0.02
CA PRO A 52 -11.63 6.62 -1.15
C PRO A 52 -11.29 7.35 -2.45
N ASN A 53 -10.76 6.61 -3.42
CA ASN A 53 -10.43 7.13 -4.73
C ASN A 53 -10.78 6.08 -5.78
N ASN A 54 -11.74 6.40 -6.64
CA ASN A 54 -12.26 5.48 -7.65
C ASN A 54 -11.19 5.06 -8.69
N HIS A 55 -10.09 5.81 -8.80
CA HIS A 55 -8.99 5.53 -9.71
C HIS A 55 -7.84 4.77 -9.04
N MET A 56 -7.77 4.74 -7.69
CA MET A 56 -6.68 4.10 -6.97
C MET A 56 -7.09 3.62 -5.58
N ASN A 57 -6.95 2.32 -5.35
CA ASN A 57 -7.12 1.74 -4.03
C ASN A 57 -5.83 1.88 -3.21
N TYR A 58 -5.94 2.24 -1.95
CA TYR A 58 -4.82 2.32 -1.02
C TYR A 58 -5.03 1.32 0.11
N GLU A 59 -3.94 0.72 0.59
CA GLU A 59 -3.97 -0.21 1.72
C GLU A 59 -3.65 0.50 3.03
N TYR A 60 -2.96 1.65 2.97
CA TYR A 60 -2.59 2.42 4.15
C TYR A 60 -2.44 3.91 3.87
N ALA A 61 -2.62 4.75 4.90
CA ALA A 61 -2.40 6.18 4.82
C ALA A 61 -1.87 6.74 6.14
N ILE A 62 -0.92 7.67 6.02
CA ILE A 62 -0.35 8.42 7.14
C ILE A 62 -0.38 9.92 6.83
N LYS A 63 -0.51 10.75 7.85
CA LYS A 63 -0.46 12.21 7.71
C LYS A 63 0.50 12.82 8.70
N HIS A 64 1.12 13.93 8.29
CA HIS A 64 1.97 14.72 9.17
C HIS A 64 1.11 15.34 10.29
N ILE A 65 1.65 15.43 11.50
CA ILE A 65 0.90 15.93 12.66
C ILE A 65 0.57 17.43 12.57
N GLU A 66 1.50 18.23 12.06
CA GLU A 66 1.36 19.70 11.94
C GLU A 66 1.13 20.22 10.52
N LYS A 67 1.59 19.50 9.50
CA LYS A 67 1.54 19.95 8.10
C LYS A 67 0.35 19.33 7.40
N ASN A 68 -0.20 20.05 6.43
CA ASN A 68 -1.21 19.51 5.52
C ASN A 68 -0.55 18.62 4.45
N PHE A 69 -0.03 17.48 4.90
CA PHE A 69 0.71 16.53 4.06
C PHE A 69 0.32 15.09 4.43
N GLU A 70 -0.03 14.31 3.41
CA GLU A 70 -0.49 12.93 3.54
C GLU A 70 0.30 12.03 2.59
N VAL A 71 0.61 10.83 3.05
CA VAL A 71 1.24 9.76 2.27
C VAL A 71 0.28 8.58 2.24
N ARG A 72 -0.03 8.11 1.04
CA ARG A 72 -0.88 6.93 0.82
C ARG A 72 -0.05 5.81 0.20
N PHE A 73 -0.21 4.60 0.71
CA PHE A 73 0.51 3.42 0.26
C PHE A 73 -0.41 2.55 -0.59
N ALA A 74 0.06 2.24 -1.80
CA ALA A 74 -0.55 1.29 -2.72
C ALA A 74 0.45 0.15 -2.99
N ILE A 75 0.28 -1.01 -2.35
CA ILE A 75 1.14 -2.18 -2.54
C ILE A 75 0.49 -3.11 -3.56
N ARG A 76 1.26 -3.50 -4.59
CA ARG A 76 0.81 -4.37 -5.69
C ARG A 76 1.75 -5.56 -5.84
N PRO A 77 1.61 -6.63 -5.03
CA PRO A 77 2.49 -7.78 -5.10
C PRO A 77 2.42 -8.44 -6.48
N LEU A 78 3.58 -8.73 -7.08
CA LEU A 78 3.64 -9.35 -8.41
C LEU A 78 3.50 -10.87 -8.37
N GLY A 79 3.85 -11.55 -7.27
CA GLY A 79 3.93 -13.01 -7.19
C GLY A 79 2.72 -13.74 -7.79
N ASP A 80 1.59 -13.74 -7.09
CA ASP A 80 0.37 -14.43 -7.54
C ASP A 80 -0.16 -13.91 -8.87
N ARG A 81 0.04 -12.61 -9.14
CA ARG A 81 -0.40 -11.98 -10.39
C ARG A 81 0.38 -12.51 -11.59
N MET A 82 1.67 -12.76 -11.42
CA MET A 82 2.51 -13.36 -12.45
C MET A 82 2.13 -14.81 -12.68
N THR A 83 1.87 -15.58 -11.62
CA THR A 83 1.36 -16.96 -11.74
C THR A 83 0.05 -16.99 -12.55
N ALA A 84 -0.94 -16.19 -12.15
CA ALA A 84 -2.21 -16.09 -12.85
C ALA A 84 -2.07 -15.60 -14.30
N PHE A 85 -1.15 -14.65 -14.55
CA PHE A 85 -0.84 -14.19 -15.89
C PHE A 85 -0.34 -15.32 -16.79
N TYR A 86 0.62 -16.12 -16.32
CA TYR A 86 1.18 -17.22 -17.11
C TYR A 86 0.19 -18.37 -17.30
N GLU A 87 -0.64 -18.69 -16.31
CA GLU A 87 -1.72 -19.66 -16.47
C GLU A 87 -2.74 -19.23 -17.51
N LYS A 88 -3.09 -17.94 -17.52
CA LYS A 88 -4.00 -17.38 -18.53
C LYS A 88 -3.36 -17.34 -19.91
N GLU A 89 -2.09 -16.99 -20.04
CA GLU A 89 -1.38 -17.03 -21.33
C GLU A 89 -1.38 -18.44 -21.95
N LYS A 90 -1.21 -19.49 -21.13
CA LYS A 90 -1.23 -20.88 -21.61
C LYS A 90 -2.59 -21.31 -22.17
N ASN A 91 -3.69 -20.79 -21.59
CA ASN A 91 -5.06 -21.21 -21.90
C ASN A 91 -5.83 -20.17 -22.75
N LYS A 92 -5.12 -19.18 -23.28
CA LYS A 92 -5.70 -18.02 -23.93
C LYS A 92 -6.39 -18.39 -25.25
N LYS A 93 -7.61 -17.88 -25.44
CA LYS A 93 -8.34 -18.04 -26.71
C LYS A 93 -8.05 -16.90 -27.68
N THR A 94 -8.25 -17.16 -28.96
CA THR A 94 -8.16 -16.14 -30.01
C THR A 94 -9.07 -14.95 -29.68
N GLY A 95 -8.50 -13.74 -29.70
CA GLY A 95 -9.22 -12.50 -29.37
C GLY A 95 -9.14 -12.08 -27.90
N GLU A 96 -8.71 -12.95 -26.98
CA GLU A 96 -8.49 -12.54 -25.60
C GLU A 96 -7.23 -11.65 -25.49
N VAL A 97 -7.25 -10.71 -24.55
CA VAL A 97 -6.08 -9.90 -24.19
C VAL A 97 -5.73 -10.17 -22.74
N ASN A 98 -4.44 -10.26 -22.48
CA ASN A 98 -3.91 -10.47 -21.14
C ASN A 98 -2.73 -9.52 -20.96
N LEU A 99 -2.88 -8.58 -20.04
CA LEU A 99 -1.86 -7.57 -19.80
C LEU A 99 -0.89 -8.11 -18.76
N SER A 100 0.41 -8.12 -19.09
CA SER A 100 1.44 -8.49 -18.12
C SER A 100 1.38 -7.58 -16.89
N PRO A 101 1.26 -8.12 -15.67
CA PRO A 101 1.31 -7.33 -14.45
C PRO A 101 2.59 -6.50 -14.34
N ASN A 102 3.71 -7.01 -14.87
CA ASN A 102 4.99 -6.31 -14.88
C ASN A 102 5.02 -5.08 -15.82
N LYS A 103 4.05 -4.95 -16.73
CA LYS A 103 3.90 -3.76 -17.59
C LYS A 103 2.88 -2.75 -17.05
N SER A 104 2.18 -3.09 -15.96
CA SER A 104 1.12 -2.23 -15.40
C SER A 104 1.62 -0.95 -14.74
N TYR A 105 2.91 -0.86 -14.41
CA TYR A 105 3.50 0.32 -13.75
C TYR A 105 3.32 1.61 -14.54
N GLN A 106 3.25 1.56 -15.87
CA GLN A 106 3.05 2.74 -16.72
C GLN A 106 1.65 3.33 -16.50
N ALA A 107 0.63 2.46 -16.49
CA ALA A 107 -0.75 2.86 -16.21
C ALA A 107 -0.88 3.33 -14.75
N SER A 108 -0.24 2.63 -13.79
CA SER A 108 -0.22 3.07 -12.40
C SER A 108 0.43 4.44 -12.23
N PHE A 109 1.57 4.70 -12.88
CA PHE A 109 2.24 5.99 -12.84
C PHE A 109 1.37 7.11 -13.40
N LEU A 110 0.69 6.86 -14.52
CA LEU A 110 -0.25 7.82 -15.11
C LEU A 110 -1.40 8.12 -14.15
N ALA A 111 -2.01 7.09 -13.57
CA ALA A 111 -3.08 7.24 -12.58
C ALA A 111 -2.61 8.04 -11.35
N ILE A 112 -1.41 7.74 -10.82
CA ILE A 112 -0.83 8.50 -9.70
C ILE A 112 -0.66 9.97 -10.08
N THR A 113 -0.08 10.24 -11.25
CA THR A 113 0.17 11.61 -11.71
C THR A 113 -1.13 12.40 -11.88
N MET A 114 -2.16 11.79 -12.47
CA MET A 114 -3.48 12.41 -12.58
C MET A 114 -4.09 12.69 -11.20
N ASN A 115 -4.01 11.73 -10.27
CA ASN A 115 -4.54 11.88 -8.91
C ASN A 115 -3.83 12.97 -8.11
N VAL A 116 -2.52 13.10 -8.23
CA VAL A 116 -1.75 14.12 -7.50
C VAL A 116 -1.87 15.50 -8.14
N SER A 117 -1.91 15.59 -9.48
CA SER A 117 -2.02 16.87 -10.18
C SER A 117 -3.43 17.46 -10.18
N GLY A 118 -4.45 16.66 -9.89
CA GLY A 118 -5.85 17.06 -10.05
C GLY A 118 -6.28 17.23 -11.52
N ILE A 119 -5.43 16.86 -12.47
CA ILE A 119 -5.68 16.99 -13.91
C ILE A 119 -6.08 15.61 -14.44
N MET A 120 -7.40 15.34 -14.43
CA MET A 120 -7.98 14.10 -14.94
C MET A 120 -8.19 14.12 -16.46
N ASP A 121 -8.24 15.32 -17.05
CA ASP A 121 -8.68 15.50 -18.45
C ASP A 121 -7.53 15.81 -19.41
N LYS A 122 -6.29 15.92 -18.91
CA LYS A 122 -5.11 16.18 -19.74
C LYS A 122 -4.00 15.21 -19.37
N LEU A 123 -3.51 14.49 -20.37
CA LEU A 123 -2.35 13.64 -20.21
C LEU A 123 -1.16 14.52 -19.77
N PRO A 124 -0.54 14.24 -18.61
CA PRO A 124 0.64 14.97 -18.17
C PRO A 124 1.76 14.78 -19.19
N ARG A 125 2.46 15.86 -19.54
CA ARG A 125 3.66 15.77 -20.39
C ARG A 125 4.73 15.00 -19.62
N THR A 126 5.04 13.79 -20.05
CA THR A 126 6.13 12.99 -19.48
C THR A 126 7.40 13.22 -20.28
N SER A 127 8.53 13.34 -19.59
CA SER A 127 9.86 13.33 -20.19
C SER A 127 10.49 11.98 -19.88
N THR A 128 11.18 11.37 -20.84
CA THR A 128 12.08 10.27 -20.54
C THR A 128 13.19 10.75 -19.61
N PHE A 129 13.53 9.95 -18.59
CA PHE A 129 14.63 10.28 -17.70
C PHE A 129 15.94 10.34 -18.52
N PRO A 130 16.74 11.43 -18.43
CA PRO A 130 17.95 11.55 -19.22
C PRO A 130 18.99 10.52 -18.78
N GLN A 131 19.26 9.53 -19.64
CA GLN A 131 20.15 8.40 -19.33
C GLN A 131 21.56 8.82 -18.91
N LYS A 132 22.04 9.98 -19.37
CA LYS A 132 23.38 10.51 -19.07
C LYS A 132 23.63 10.76 -17.57
N ARG A 133 22.58 10.93 -16.74
CA ARG A 133 22.73 11.17 -15.29
C ARG A 133 22.92 9.91 -14.44
N LEU A 134 22.70 8.71 -14.99
CA LEU A 134 22.83 7.45 -14.23
C LEU A 134 24.28 7.03 -13.96
N LYS A 135 25.26 7.64 -14.64
CA LYS A 135 26.69 7.31 -14.49
C LYS A 135 27.38 7.93 -13.27
N LEU A 136 26.73 8.81 -12.51
CA LEU A 136 27.44 9.61 -11.50
C LEU A 136 27.49 8.98 -10.10
N ASN A 137 26.70 7.96 -9.76
CA ASN A 137 26.60 7.45 -8.38
C ASN A 137 26.62 5.91 -8.21
N LEU A 138 27.05 5.14 -9.20
CA LEU A 138 27.35 3.71 -8.99
C LEU A 138 28.82 3.59 -8.57
N MET A 139 29.11 3.89 -7.30
CA MET A 139 30.33 3.34 -6.69
C MET A 139 30.19 1.81 -6.67
N PRO A 140 31.20 1.05 -7.11
CA PRO A 140 31.16 -0.40 -7.01
C PRO A 140 31.09 -0.76 -5.52
N ILE A 141 30.03 -1.46 -5.13
CA ILE A 141 29.97 -2.14 -3.85
C ILE A 141 31.00 -3.26 -3.96
N GLY A 142 32.19 -3.02 -3.40
CA GLY A 142 33.25 -4.01 -3.33
C GLY A 142 32.75 -5.23 -2.59
N VAL A 143 32.76 -6.38 -3.26
CA VAL A 143 32.72 -7.68 -2.61
C VAL A 143 34.16 -7.97 -2.20
N GLN A 144 34.40 -8.04 -0.89
CA GLN A 144 35.59 -8.68 -0.33
C GLN A 144 35.45 -10.19 -0.43
#